data_AF-A0A941MXH2-F1
#
_entry.id   AF-A0A941MXH2-F1
#
_cell.length_a   1.000
_cell.length_b   1.000
_cell.length_c   1.000
_cell.angle_alpha   90.00
_cell.angle_beta   90.00
_cell.angle_gamma   90.00
#
_symmetry.space_group_name_H-M   'P 1'
#
loop_
_entity.id
_entity.type
_entity.pdbx_description
1 polymer ?
#
loop_
_entity_poly.entity_id
_entity_poly.type
_entity_poly.pdbx_seq_one_letter_code
_entity_poly.pdbx_strand_id
1 'polypeptide(L)'
;MADLADGESVEMQGSGRTPYVLKNVGGVFSCSCPAWRNQSVAIERRTCKHLRKLRGDSAETERVGRVDPCVRPSPVAVEGRESQEPPLLLAHAWENDLDLSGWWMSEKLDGVRAYWDGSRFLSRQGNEFHVPDWFCRGLPHFPLDGELWMERMSFQQTVSIVRRQDKSDHWQKIRYLVFDAPQHAEPFEGRLALIADLMKTTGLPHVQAHEHQLCRGLEHLQTELQRVEAVGGEGLMLRQPGSLYEVGRSNTLLKVKTFHDAEAVVVDHVAGKGRHKGRLGALVVHLADGTEFSVGTGFSDKERETPPPVGSTITFRYQELSTGGVPRFPSFVRLCSAGSQLVAGKKPKSPAGSGKIAVTSTAAGAAPTASTKSSIANDGTAALGGAKRYFEFVEGNSSKFWEVSVAGADVIVRFGRIGTQGQSQTKSFPSLDRAQQHADRLITEKQDKGYVEQTGTAE
;
A
#
# COMPACT_ATOMS: atom_id res chain seq x y z
N MET A 1 34.24 2.56 -39.39
CA MET A 1 34.60 3.27 -38.14
C MET A 1 35.11 2.22 -37.19
N ALA A 2 36.22 2.50 -36.51
CA ALA A 2 36.96 1.53 -35.70
C ALA A 2 36.03 0.89 -34.66
N ASP A 3 35.94 -0.45 -34.71
CA ASP A 3 35.32 -1.21 -33.63
C ASP A 3 36.19 -1.04 -32.37
N LEU A 4 35.59 -1.08 -31.18
CA LEU A 4 36.37 -0.98 -29.94
C LEU A 4 37.21 -2.24 -29.78
N ALA A 5 38.53 -2.09 -29.58
CA ALA A 5 39.37 -3.22 -29.22
C ALA A 5 38.97 -3.75 -27.83
N ASP A 6 39.37 -4.99 -27.53
CA ASP A 6 39.07 -5.56 -26.22
C ASP A 6 39.73 -4.74 -25.10
N GLY A 7 38.93 -4.32 -24.12
CA GLY A 7 39.33 -3.43 -23.03
C GLY A 7 39.17 -1.93 -23.30
N GLU A 8 38.82 -1.51 -24.52
CA GLU A 8 38.64 -0.09 -24.84
C GLU A 8 37.26 0.46 -24.43
N SER A 9 37.24 1.76 -24.16
CA SER A 9 36.03 2.50 -23.87
C SER A 9 35.98 3.85 -24.59
N VAL A 10 34.80 4.21 -25.10
CA VAL A 10 34.53 5.50 -25.77
C VAL A 10 33.32 6.17 -25.14
N GLU A 11 33.39 7.49 -25.03
CA GLU A 11 32.25 8.31 -24.62
C GLU A 11 31.44 8.78 -25.82
N MET A 12 30.12 8.68 -25.74
CA MET A 12 29.19 9.12 -26.78
C MET A 12 28.10 10.00 -26.17
N GLN A 13 27.98 11.22 -26.68
CA GLN A 13 26.92 12.14 -26.27
C GLN A 13 25.55 11.59 -26.66
N GLY A 14 24.68 11.44 -25.66
CA GLY A 14 23.31 10.98 -25.84
C GLY A 14 22.27 12.05 -25.54
N SER A 15 21.05 11.63 -25.23
CA SER A 15 19.92 12.51 -24.85
C SER A 15 19.98 13.01 -23.40
N GLY A 16 20.96 12.55 -22.60
CA GLY A 16 21.20 13.00 -21.23
C GLY A 16 22.25 14.11 -21.17
N ARG A 17 22.33 14.79 -20.02
CA ARG A 17 23.33 15.84 -19.75
C ARG A 17 24.76 15.29 -19.64
N THR A 18 24.91 14.02 -19.23
CA THR A 18 26.19 13.30 -19.17
C THR A 18 26.38 12.39 -20.38
N PRO A 19 27.59 12.32 -20.97
CA PRO A 19 27.90 11.36 -22.04
C PRO A 19 27.71 9.91 -21.57
N TYR A 20 27.28 9.04 -22.48
CA TYR A 20 27.21 7.60 -22.21
C TYR A 20 28.55 6.94 -22.54
N VAL A 21 28.96 5.99 -21.71
CA VAL A 21 30.22 5.25 -21.89
C VAL A 21 29.90 3.91 -22.56
N LEU A 22 30.57 3.64 -23.68
CA LEU A 22 30.52 2.40 -24.43
C LEU A 22 31.82 1.65 -24.18
N LYS A 23 31.77 0.35 -23.91
CA LYS A 23 32.96 -0.48 -23.62
C LYS A 23 32.89 -1.81 -24.36
N ASN A 24 34.04 -2.34 -24.75
CA ASN A 24 34.19 -3.74 -25.15
C ASN A 24 35.07 -4.45 -24.10
N VAL A 25 34.59 -5.52 -23.49
CA VAL A 25 35.36 -6.31 -22.51
C VAL A 25 35.08 -7.79 -22.74
N GLY A 26 36.11 -8.58 -23.01
CA GLY A 26 36.02 -9.99 -23.35
C GLY A 26 35.18 -10.27 -24.61
N GLY A 27 35.10 -9.32 -25.55
CA GLY A 27 34.22 -9.40 -26.72
C GLY A 27 32.76 -8.99 -26.47
N VAL A 28 32.43 -8.56 -25.25
CA VAL A 28 31.08 -8.13 -24.84
C VAL A 28 30.97 -6.61 -24.93
N PHE A 29 30.13 -6.13 -25.84
CA PHE A 29 29.87 -4.69 -26.01
C PHE A 29 28.78 -4.20 -25.04
N SER A 30 29.12 -3.20 -24.23
CA SER A 30 28.22 -2.61 -23.23
C SER A 30 28.07 -1.10 -23.40
N CYS A 31 26.93 -0.56 -22.97
CA CYS A 31 26.65 0.88 -23.01
C CYS A 31 25.95 1.34 -21.72
N SER A 32 26.37 2.48 -21.16
CA SER A 32 25.77 3.02 -19.93
C SER A 32 24.38 3.63 -20.12
N CYS A 33 23.85 3.70 -21.35
CA CYS A 33 22.55 4.30 -21.60
C CYS A 33 21.38 3.44 -21.05
N PRO A 34 20.27 4.06 -20.60
CA PRO A 34 19.09 3.32 -20.09
C PRO A 34 18.52 2.31 -21.10
N ALA A 35 18.53 2.67 -22.40
CA ALA A 35 18.01 1.82 -23.47
C ALA A 35 18.79 0.51 -23.66
N TRP A 36 20.05 0.44 -23.20
CA TRP A 36 20.84 -0.79 -23.19
C TRP A 36 20.77 -1.48 -21.82
N ARG A 37 20.93 -0.72 -20.73
CA ARG A 37 20.92 -1.23 -19.35
C ARG A 37 19.63 -1.94 -18.97
N ASN A 38 18.49 -1.44 -19.45
CA ASN A 38 17.17 -1.91 -19.08
C ASN A 38 16.57 -2.93 -20.07
N GLN A 39 17.37 -3.46 -21.00
CA GLN A 39 16.90 -4.51 -21.90
C GLN A 39 16.77 -5.84 -21.16
N SER A 40 15.63 -6.51 -21.36
CA SER A 40 15.33 -7.82 -20.80
C SER A 40 15.96 -8.99 -21.57
N VAL A 41 16.97 -8.74 -22.41
CA VAL A 41 17.73 -9.79 -23.13
C VAL A 41 19.11 -10.02 -22.50
N ALA A 42 19.73 -11.16 -22.79
CA ALA A 42 21.09 -11.49 -22.33
C ALA A 42 22.10 -10.41 -22.75
N ILE A 43 23.12 -10.16 -21.92
CA ILE A 43 24.07 -9.04 -22.10
C ILE A 43 24.74 -9.07 -23.48
N GLU A 44 25.09 -10.27 -23.97
CA GLU A 44 25.65 -10.51 -25.31
C GLU A 44 24.71 -10.16 -26.45
N ARG A 45 23.40 -10.10 -26.21
CA ARG A 45 22.38 -9.79 -27.22
C ARG A 45 21.79 -8.39 -27.07
N ARG A 46 22.25 -7.62 -26.09
CA ARG A 46 21.78 -6.24 -25.89
C ARG A 46 22.40 -5.34 -26.93
N THR A 47 21.60 -4.41 -27.46
CA THR A 47 22.04 -3.41 -28.43
C THR A 47 21.40 -2.07 -28.12
N CYS A 48 21.93 -0.96 -28.62
CA CYS A 48 21.24 0.32 -28.51
C CYS A 48 21.60 1.22 -29.69
N LYS A 49 20.90 2.34 -29.83
CA LYS A 49 21.21 3.34 -30.86
C LYS A 49 22.66 3.82 -30.83
N HIS A 50 23.30 3.83 -29.66
CA HIS A 50 24.68 4.28 -29.51
C HIS A 50 25.68 3.21 -30.01
N LEU A 51 25.47 1.94 -29.65
CA LEU A 51 26.28 0.83 -30.17
C LEU A 51 26.14 0.67 -31.69
N ARG A 52 24.91 0.81 -32.20
CA ARG A 52 24.63 0.84 -33.64
C ARG A 52 25.30 2.01 -34.35
N LYS A 53 25.31 3.20 -33.74
CA LYS A 53 26.00 4.38 -34.29
C LYS A 53 27.53 4.21 -34.29
N LEU A 54 28.09 3.54 -33.28
CA LEU A 54 29.53 3.30 -33.16
C LEU A 54 30.02 2.21 -34.13
N ARG A 55 29.37 1.04 -34.11
CA ARG A 55 29.80 -0.17 -34.84
C ARG A 55 29.20 -0.28 -36.25
N GLY A 56 28.10 0.44 -36.50
CA GLY A 56 27.28 0.31 -37.69
C GLY A 56 26.14 -0.70 -37.49
N ASP A 57 24.99 -0.43 -38.12
CA ASP A 57 23.79 -1.28 -38.00
C ASP A 57 24.02 -2.71 -38.49
N SER A 58 24.82 -2.89 -39.56
CA SER A 58 25.13 -4.21 -40.12
C SER A 58 25.93 -5.09 -39.14
N ALA A 59 27.04 -4.56 -38.62
CA ALA A 59 27.92 -5.30 -37.71
C ALA A 59 27.25 -5.58 -36.35
N GLU A 60 26.36 -4.69 -35.92
CA GLU A 60 25.60 -4.90 -34.70
C GLU A 60 24.49 -5.93 -34.88
N THR A 61 23.80 -5.92 -36.03
CA THR A 61 22.76 -6.92 -36.36
C THR A 61 23.35 -8.32 -36.51
N GLU A 62 24.55 -8.44 -37.10
CA GLU A 62 25.27 -9.70 -37.20
C GLU A 62 25.65 -10.26 -35.82
N ARG A 63 26.11 -9.39 -34.91
CA ARG A 63 26.47 -9.76 -33.53
C ARG A 63 25.28 -10.22 -32.69
N VAL A 64 24.18 -9.47 -32.72
CA VAL A 64 22.99 -9.84 -31.93
C VAL A 64 22.17 -10.97 -32.57
N GLY A 65 22.49 -11.35 -33.81
CA GLY A 65 21.62 -12.14 -34.68
C GLY A 65 20.42 -11.33 -35.14
N ARG A 66 19.77 -11.70 -36.26
CA ARG A 66 18.53 -11.03 -36.71
C ARG A 66 17.51 -10.97 -35.57
N VAL A 67 17.42 -9.82 -34.92
CA VAL A 67 16.23 -9.39 -34.21
C VAL A 67 15.53 -8.51 -35.22
N ASP A 68 14.42 -9.00 -35.77
CA ASP A 68 13.57 -8.17 -36.61
C ASP A 68 13.36 -6.81 -35.92
N PRO A 69 13.51 -5.68 -36.63
CA PRO A 69 13.13 -4.41 -36.07
C PRO A 69 11.71 -4.57 -35.57
N CYS A 70 11.48 -4.17 -34.31
CA CYS A 70 10.23 -4.29 -33.57
C CYS A 70 9.01 -3.86 -34.42
N VAL A 71 8.51 -4.77 -35.24
CA VAL A 71 7.10 -4.89 -35.54
C VAL A 71 6.58 -5.45 -34.24
N ARG A 72 5.83 -4.63 -33.50
CA ARG A 72 4.97 -5.15 -32.44
C ARG A 72 4.28 -6.35 -33.05
N PRO A 73 4.39 -7.57 -32.49
CA PRO A 73 3.50 -8.62 -32.94
C PRO A 73 2.08 -8.07 -32.75
N SER A 74 1.41 -7.75 -33.85
CA SER A 74 -0.04 -7.75 -33.85
C SER A 74 -0.43 -9.11 -33.30
N PRO A 75 -1.31 -9.16 -32.29
CA PRO A 75 -1.63 -10.41 -31.63
C PRO A 75 -2.12 -11.37 -32.72
N VAL A 76 -1.33 -12.41 -32.98
CA VAL A 76 -1.90 -13.64 -33.52
C VAL A 76 -2.93 -14.00 -32.48
N ALA A 77 -4.20 -14.02 -32.88
CA ALA A 77 -5.31 -14.36 -32.02
C ALA A 77 -5.09 -15.79 -31.52
N VAL A 78 -4.39 -15.91 -30.40
CA VAL A 78 -4.55 -17.00 -29.47
C VAL A 78 -5.80 -16.61 -28.71
N GLU A 79 -6.89 -17.27 -29.05
CA GLU A 79 -8.17 -17.10 -28.39
C GLU A 79 -7.99 -17.19 -26.85
N GLY A 80 -8.33 -16.09 -26.17
CA GLY A 80 -8.66 -16.06 -24.75
C GLY A 80 -7.55 -16.35 -23.73
N ARG A 81 -6.67 -15.39 -23.46
CA ARG A 81 -6.16 -15.19 -22.09
C ARG A 81 -6.12 -13.69 -21.76
N GLU A 82 -7.18 -13.22 -21.11
CA GLU A 82 -7.11 -11.98 -20.34
C GLU A 82 -5.96 -12.08 -19.34
N SER A 83 -5.16 -11.03 -19.21
CA SER A 83 -4.25 -10.87 -18.07
C SER A 83 -5.09 -10.65 -16.81
N GLN A 84 -5.60 -11.75 -16.24
CA GLN A 84 -6.43 -11.71 -15.04
C GLN A 84 -5.54 -11.43 -13.83
N GLU A 85 -5.64 -10.22 -13.29
CA GLU A 85 -5.06 -9.91 -11.99
C GLU A 85 -5.62 -10.88 -10.94
N PRO A 86 -4.78 -11.40 -10.02
CA PRO A 86 -5.26 -12.35 -9.03
C PRO A 86 -6.31 -11.70 -8.11
N PRO A 87 -7.31 -12.48 -7.66
CA PRO A 87 -8.38 -11.99 -6.78
C PRO A 87 -7.86 -11.78 -5.35
N LEU A 88 -7.20 -10.65 -5.13
CA LEU A 88 -6.50 -10.34 -3.90
C LEU A 88 -7.35 -9.52 -2.92
N LEU A 89 -7.32 -9.95 -1.66
CA LEU A 89 -7.76 -9.16 -0.51
C LEU A 89 -6.71 -8.08 -0.18
N LEU A 90 -7.15 -6.83 0.01
CA LEU A 90 -6.29 -5.67 0.27
C LEU A 90 -6.66 -5.02 1.59
N ALA A 91 -5.63 -4.62 2.35
CA ALA A 91 -5.81 -4.03 3.67
C ALA A 91 -6.12 -2.53 3.65
N HIS A 92 -6.95 -2.08 4.59
CA HIS A 92 -7.04 -0.68 5.02
C HIS A 92 -5.96 -0.35 6.07
N ALA A 93 -5.62 0.92 6.22
CA ALA A 93 -4.84 1.37 7.38
C ALA A 93 -5.76 1.48 8.59
N TRP A 94 -5.29 1.05 9.76
CA TRP A 94 -6.00 1.29 11.00
C TRP A 94 -5.66 2.69 11.54
N GLU A 95 -6.67 3.46 11.91
CA GLU A 95 -6.54 4.87 12.32
C GLU A 95 -6.78 5.06 13.82
N ASN A 96 -6.63 4.00 14.62
CA ASN A 96 -6.88 3.98 16.07
C ASN A 96 -8.34 4.31 16.45
N ASP A 97 -9.26 3.97 15.56
CA ASP A 97 -10.70 4.27 15.63
C ASP A 97 -11.56 3.07 16.03
N LEU A 98 -10.94 1.88 16.14
CA LEU A 98 -11.60 0.61 16.40
C LEU A 98 -10.85 -0.20 17.46
N ASP A 99 -11.57 -0.81 18.39
CA ASP A 99 -11.02 -1.82 19.31
C ASP A 99 -10.73 -3.12 18.54
N LEU A 100 -9.46 -3.52 18.55
CA LEU A 100 -8.96 -4.71 17.85
C LEU A 100 -8.85 -5.94 18.77
N SER A 101 -9.39 -5.86 19.99
CA SER A 101 -9.48 -7.00 20.89
C SER A 101 -10.18 -8.18 20.21
N GLY A 102 -9.56 -9.35 20.28
CA GLY A 102 -10.04 -10.57 19.64
C GLY A 102 -9.65 -10.73 18.17
N TRP A 103 -9.09 -9.71 17.49
CA TRP A 103 -8.64 -9.85 16.10
C TRP A 103 -7.39 -10.72 16.00
N TRP A 104 -7.24 -11.41 14.88
CA TRP A 104 -6.03 -12.16 14.58
C TRP A 104 -4.93 -11.21 14.14
N MET A 105 -3.77 -11.33 14.77
CA MET A 105 -2.61 -10.46 14.64
C MET A 105 -1.42 -11.24 14.14
N SER A 106 -0.71 -10.70 13.15
CA SER A 106 0.49 -11.30 12.57
C SER A 106 1.50 -10.23 12.17
N GLU A 107 2.77 -10.63 12.01
CA GLU A 107 3.84 -9.71 11.59
C GLU A 107 3.62 -9.26 10.15
N LYS A 108 3.67 -7.95 9.89
CA LYS A 108 3.69 -7.45 8.52
C LYS A 108 5.07 -7.70 7.93
N LEU A 109 5.13 -8.63 6.98
CA LEU A 109 6.35 -8.99 6.26
C LEU A 109 6.66 -7.96 5.15
N ASP A 110 7.91 -7.47 5.12
CA ASP A 110 8.44 -6.63 4.03
C ASP A 110 9.08 -7.52 2.93
N GLY A 111 8.24 -8.26 2.23
CA GLY A 111 8.64 -9.18 1.17
C GLY A 111 8.07 -8.81 -0.20
N VAL A 112 7.84 -9.82 -1.04
CA VAL A 112 7.09 -9.67 -2.28
C VAL A 112 5.88 -10.59 -2.26
N ARG A 113 4.68 -10.00 -2.15
CA ARG A 113 3.42 -10.74 -2.23
C ARG A 113 3.36 -11.60 -3.49
N ALA A 114 3.05 -12.87 -3.30
CA ALA A 114 2.90 -13.83 -4.37
C ALA A 114 1.63 -14.66 -4.16
N TYR A 115 0.85 -14.77 -5.22
CA TYR A 115 -0.36 -15.56 -5.27
C TYR A 115 -0.05 -16.87 -6.00
N TRP A 116 -0.18 -17.98 -5.30
CA TRP A 116 -0.15 -19.29 -5.92
C TRP A 116 -1.54 -19.60 -6.48
N ASP A 117 -1.66 -19.87 -7.78
CA ASP A 117 -2.95 -20.14 -8.43
C ASP A 117 -3.36 -21.63 -8.42
N GLY A 118 -2.53 -22.50 -7.81
CA GLY A 118 -2.63 -23.96 -7.92
C GLY A 118 -1.59 -24.57 -8.88
N SER A 119 -0.90 -23.74 -9.66
CA SER A 119 0.09 -24.17 -10.65
C SER A 119 1.32 -23.26 -10.76
N ARG A 120 1.15 -21.94 -10.60
CA ARG A 120 2.15 -20.91 -10.83
C ARG A 120 2.03 -19.80 -9.78
N PHE A 121 3.12 -19.07 -9.59
CA PHE A 121 3.15 -17.89 -8.72
C PHE A 121 2.93 -16.62 -9.55
N LEU A 122 1.98 -15.80 -9.11
CA LEU A 122 1.60 -14.54 -9.74
C LEU A 122 1.87 -13.38 -8.78
N SER A 123 2.34 -12.26 -9.32
CA SER A 123 2.47 -11.01 -8.59
C SER A 123 1.10 -10.36 -8.38
N ARG A 124 1.07 -9.32 -7.57
CA ARG A 124 -0.13 -8.48 -7.39
C ARG A 124 -0.73 -7.94 -8.69
N GLN A 125 0.08 -7.73 -9.73
CA GLN A 125 -0.38 -7.25 -11.05
C GLN A 125 -0.60 -8.39 -12.05
N GLY A 126 -0.58 -9.65 -11.60
CA GLY A 126 -0.73 -10.83 -12.47
C GLY A 126 0.53 -11.23 -13.25
N ASN A 127 1.70 -10.65 -12.93
CA ASN A 127 2.94 -11.06 -13.58
C ASN A 127 3.44 -12.39 -13.01
N GLU A 128 3.79 -13.35 -13.87
CA GLU A 128 4.32 -14.64 -13.42
C GLU A 128 5.73 -14.50 -12.82
N PHE A 129 5.95 -15.13 -11.67
CA PHE A 129 7.28 -15.29 -11.09
C PHE A 129 7.94 -16.55 -11.67
N HIS A 130 9.18 -16.41 -12.15
CA HIS A 130 9.95 -17.52 -12.72
C HIS A 130 10.64 -18.31 -11.61
N VAL A 131 9.81 -19.04 -10.87
CA VAL A 131 10.20 -19.93 -9.78
C VAL A 131 10.83 -21.23 -10.31
N PRO A 132 11.86 -21.78 -9.64
CA PRO A 132 12.38 -23.11 -9.95
C PRO A 132 11.33 -24.20 -9.72
N ASP A 133 11.37 -25.26 -10.52
CA ASP A 133 10.34 -26.31 -10.47
C ASP A 133 10.36 -27.08 -9.13
N TRP A 134 11.52 -27.15 -8.47
CA TRP A 134 11.64 -27.72 -7.13
C TRP A 134 10.89 -26.90 -6.07
N PHE A 135 10.71 -25.59 -6.29
CA PHE A 135 10.03 -24.70 -5.36
C PHE A 135 8.51 -24.94 -5.38
N CYS A 136 7.94 -25.23 -6.56
CA CYS A 136 6.51 -25.51 -6.70
C CYS A 136 6.13 -26.96 -6.34
N ARG A 137 7.10 -27.87 -6.32
CA ARG A 137 6.83 -29.30 -6.15
C ARG A 137 6.25 -29.58 -4.76
N GLY A 138 5.08 -30.20 -4.72
CA GLY A 138 4.38 -30.56 -3.49
C GLY A 138 3.42 -29.48 -2.96
N LEU A 139 3.32 -28.32 -3.63
CA LEU A 139 2.25 -27.37 -3.37
C LEU A 139 0.89 -27.92 -3.81
N PRO A 140 -0.21 -27.52 -3.15
CA PRO A 140 -1.54 -27.99 -3.50
C PRO A 140 -2.00 -27.41 -4.83
N HIS A 141 -2.97 -28.06 -5.47
CA HIS A 141 -3.59 -27.57 -6.72
C HIS A 141 -4.72 -26.55 -6.49
N PHE A 142 -4.72 -25.86 -5.36
CA PHE A 142 -5.65 -24.78 -5.05
C PHE A 142 -4.92 -23.50 -4.64
N PRO A 143 -5.56 -22.32 -4.74
CA PRO A 143 -4.89 -21.07 -4.52
C PRO A 143 -4.48 -20.80 -3.08
N LEU A 144 -3.28 -20.23 -2.93
CA LEU A 144 -2.74 -19.75 -1.66
C LEU A 144 -2.26 -18.31 -1.83
N ASP A 145 -2.38 -17.51 -0.77
CA ASP A 145 -1.88 -16.14 -0.72
C ASP A 145 -0.82 -16.02 0.36
N GLY A 146 0.29 -15.40 0.00
CA GLY A 146 1.46 -15.35 0.86
C GLY A 146 2.49 -14.33 0.40
N GLU A 147 3.59 -14.29 1.15
CA GLU A 147 4.71 -13.41 0.89
C GLU A 147 5.96 -14.24 0.55
N LEU A 148 6.60 -13.94 -0.58
CA LEU A 148 7.96 -14.39 -0.83
C LEU A 148 8.89 -13.53 0.03
N TRP A 149 9.54 -14.16 1.00
CA TRP A 149 10.27 -13.48 2.06
C TRP A 149 11.55 -14.23 2.40
N MET A 150 12.60 -13.51 2.79
CA MET A 150 13.89 -14.10 3.19
C MET A 150 14.09 -13.95 4.69
N GLU A 151 14.30 -12.69 5.10
CA GLU A 151 14.56 -12.27 6.47
C GLU A 151 14.20 -10.79 6.59
N ARG A 152 14.19 -10.27 7.83
CA ARG A 152 13.89 -8.86 8.10
C ARG A 152 14.95 -7.95 7.47
N MET A 153 14.53 -6.75 7.05
CA MET A 153 15.37 -5.74 6.38
C MET A 153 16.01 -6.18 5.04
N SER A 154 15.62 -7.33 4.47
CA SER A 154 16.20 -7.88 3.23
C SER A 154 15.32 -7.67 1.99
N PHE A 155 14.37 -6.73 2.01
CA PHE A 155 13.43 -6.46 0.91
C PHE A 155 14.12 -6.27 -0.45
N GLN A 156 15.17 -5.44 -0.52
CA GLN A 156 15.89 -5.19 -1.79
C GLN A 156 16.53 -6.47 -2.34
N GLN A 157 17.05 -7.34 -1.47
CA GLN A 157 17.62 -8.62 -1.87
C GLN A 157 16.53 -9.56 -2.38
N THR A 158 15.41 -9.68 -1.66
CA THR A 158 14.24 -10.48 -2.06
C THR A 158 13.76 -10.06 -3.45
N VAL A 159 13.52 -8.77 -3.67
CA VAL A 159 13.11 -8.20 -4.97
C VAL A 159 14.13 -8.54 -6.07
N SER A 160 15.43 -8.45 -5.76
CA SER A 160 16.49 -8.74 -6.72
C SER A 160 16.54 -10.20 -7.18
N ILE A 161 16.00 -11.14 -6.38
CA ILE A 161 15.96 -12.57 -6.69
C ILE A 161 14.67 -12.90 -7.44
N VAL A 162 13.51 -12.50 -6.91
CA VAL A 162 12.20 -12.88 -7.48
C VAL A 162 11.94 -12.29 -8.87
N ARG A 163 12.62 -11.17 -9.21
CA ARG A 163 12.51 -10.55 -10.55
C ARG A 163 13.44 -11.19 -11.59
N ARG A 164 14.35 -12.07 -11.18
CA ARG A 164 15.22 -12.78 -12.12
C ARG A 164 14.42 -13.82 -12.90
N GLN A 165 14.92 -14.08 -14.10
CA GLN A 165 14.33 -15.01 -15.06
C GLN A 165 15.13 -16.32 -15.13
N ASP A 166 16.20 -16.42 -14.35
CA ASP A 166 17.24 -17.45 -14.47
C ASP A 166 16.98 -18.71 -13.62
N LYS A 167 15.87 -18.75 -12.86
CA LYS A 167 15.56 -19.83 -11.90
C LYS A 167 16.77 -20.22 -11.02
N SER A 168 17.60 -19.24 -10.66
CA SER A 168 18.88 -19.47 -9.99
C SER A 168 18.75 -20.08 -8.59
N ASP A 169 19.86 -20.63 -8.08
CA ASP A 169 19.94 -21.21 -6.73
C ASP A 169 19.70 -20.20 -5.59
N HIS A 170 19.66 -18.90 -5.89
CA HIS A 170 19.30 -17.88 -4.92
C HIS A 170 17.90 -18.09 -4.31
N TRP A 171 17.00 -18.79 -5.00
CA TRP A 171 15.69 -19.17 -4.50
C TRP A 171 15.73 -20.07 -3.25
N GLN A 172 16.86 -20.73 -2.96
CA GLN A 172 17.04 -21.52 -1.72
C GLN A 172 16.93 -20.67 -0.45
N LYS A 173 17.21 -19.36 -0.56
CA LYS A 173 17.09 -18.38 0.52
C LYS A 173 15.68 -17.83 0.69
N ILE A 174 14.80 -18.05 -0.28
CA ILE A 174 13.43 -17.55 -0.27
C ILE A 174 12.55 -18.56 0.47
N ARG A 175 11.61 -18.02 1.26
CA ARG A 175 10.50 -18.72 1.88
C ARG A 175 9.20 -18.16 1.34
N TYR A 176 8.20 -19.02 1.17
CA TYR A 176 6.84 -18.62 0.89
C TYR A 176 6.03 -18.72 2.19
N LEU A 177 5.77 -17.56 2.80
CA LEU A 177 5.01 -17.45 4.05
C LEU A 177 3.53 -17.25 3.71
N VAL A 178 2.75 -18.32 3.85
CA VAL A 178 1.33 -18.37 3.48
C VAL A 178 0.48 -17.82 4.62
N PHE A 179 -0.33 -16.80 4.35
CA PHE A 179 -1.20 -16.18 5.34
C PHE A 179 -2.69 -16.35 5.05
N ASP A 180 -3.10 -16.74 3.83
CA ASP A 180 -4.51 -17.00 3.51
C ASP A 180 -4.70 -18.04 2.38
N ALA A 181 -5.92 -18.58 2.26
CA ALA A 181 -6.35 -19.57 1.26
C ALA A 181 -7.63 -19.07 0.53
N PRO A 182 -7.50 -18.25 -0.53
CA PRO A 182 -8.61 -17.46 -1.08
C PRO A 182 -9.81 -18.23 -1.63
N GLN A 183 -9.62 -19.48 -2.08
CA GLN A 183 -10.71 -20.29 -2.64
C GLN A 183 -11.50 -21.06 -1.57
N HIS A 184 -11.05 -21.04 -0.32
CA HIS A 184 -11.72 -21.77 0.75
C HIS A 184 -12.87 -20.95 1.35
N ALA A 185 -14.09 -21.50 1.33
CA ALA A 185 -15.31 -20.77 1.72
C ALA A 185 -15.48 -20.55 3.23
N GLU A 186 -14.65 -21.21 4.05
CA GLU A 186 -14.71 -21.05 5.51
C GLU A 186 -14.28 -19.64 5.97
N PRO A 187 -14.71 -19.24 7.19
CA PRO A 187 -14.13 -18.12 7.90
C PRO A 187 -12.62 -18.24 8.07
N PHE A 188 -11.97 -17.12 8.38
CA PHE A 188 -10.51 -17.01 8.44
C PHE A 188 -9.85 -18.09 9.32
N GLU A 189 -10.45 -18.45 10.44
CA GLU A 189 -9.99 -19.50 11.34
C GLU A 189 -9.93 -20.88 10.65
N GLY A 190 -10.94 -21.21 9.86
CA GLY A 190 -10.97 -22.45 9.08
C GLY A 190 -9.90 -22.45 7.99
N ARG A 191 -9.62 -21.30 7.38
CA ARG A 191 -8.55 -21.14 6.38
C ARG A 191 -7.16 -21.26 7.01
N LEU A 192 -6.96 -20.70 8.19
CA LEU A 192 -5.72 -20.89 8.96
C LEU A 192 -5.50 -22.35 9.36
N ALA A 193 -6.55 -23.04 9.81
CA ALA A 193 -6.48 -24.46 10.14
C ALA A 193 -6.08 -25.31 8.91
N LEU A 194 -6.69 -25.05 7.76
CA LEU A 194 -6.31 -25.68 6.48
C LEU A 194 -4.83 -25.45 6.16
N ILE A 195 -4.35 -24.22 6.26
CA ILE A 195 -2.95 -23.89 5.98
C ILE A 195 -2.03 -24.65 6.95
N ALA A 196 -2.35 -24.66 8.25
CA ALA A 196 -1.57 -25.38 9.26
C ALA A 196 -1.49 -26.88 8.97
N ASP A 197 -2.61 -27.51 8.58
CA ASP A 197 -2.64 -28.94 8.26
C ASP A 197 -1.94 -29.25 6.93
N LEU A 198 -2.02 -28.35 5.95
CA LEU A 198 -1.27 -28.44 4.70
C LEU A 198 0.24 -28.40 4.96
N MET A 199 0.72 -27.52 5.85
CA MET A 199 2.15 -27.43 6.17
C MET A 199 2.65 -28.69 6.89
N LYS A 200 1.85 -29.26 7.81
CA LYS A 200 2.18 -30.54 8.46
C LYS A 200 2.28 -31.70 7.46
N THR A 201 1.41 -31.70 6.45
CA THR A 201 1.32 -32.79 5.46
C THR A 201 2.38 -32.67 4.37
N THR A 202 2.63 -31.47 3.86
CA THR A 202 3.59 -31.23 2.77
C THR A 202 5.04 -31.28 3.24
N GLY A 203 5.32 -30.79 4.46
CA GLY A 203 6.66 -30.84 5.06
C GLY A 203 7.74 -30.08 4.27
N LEU A 204 7.35 -29.09 3.45
CA LEU A 204 8.27 -28.35 2.60
C LEU A 204 8.99 -27.26 3.42
N PRO A 205 10.32 -27.27 3.52
CA PRO A 205 11.04 -26.31 4.36
C PRO A 205 10.96 -24.87 3.85
N HIS A 206 10.69 -24.70 2.54
CA HIS A 206 10.58 -23.40 1.89
C HIS A 206 9.17 -22.82 1.87
N VAL A 207 8.16 -23.55 2.37
CA VAL A 207 6.77 -23.10 2.45
C VAL A 207 6.32 -23.21 3.90
N GLN A 208 5.86 -22.12 4.50
CA GLN A 208 5.51 -22.10 5.91
C GLN A 208 4.20 -21.33 6.12
N ALA A 209 3.44 -21.74 7.14
CA ALA A 209 2.30 -20.99 7.60
C ALA A 209 2.81 -19.72 8.29
N HIS A 210 2.22 -18.58 7.95
CA HIS A 210 2.51 -17.35 8.66
C HIS A 210 1.80 -17.37 10.02
N GLU A 211 2.56 -17.09 11.08
CA GLU A 211 2.06 -17.17 12.45
C GLU A 211 1.03 -16.08 12.74
N HIS A 212 -0.09 -16.48 13.35
CA HIS A 212 -1.15 -15.58 13.80
C HIS A 212 -1.44 -15.82 15.28
N GLN A 213 -1.69 -14.75 16.02
CA GLN A 213 -2.08 -14.80 17.43
C GLN A 213 -3.26 -13.86 17.70
N LEU A 214 -4.02 -14.10 18.76
CA LEU A 214 -5.12 -13.20 19.11
C LEU A 214 -4.60 -11.91 19.77
N CYS A 215 -5.07 -10.77 19.26
CA CYS A 215 -4.91 -9.49 19.90
C CYS A 215 -5.76 -9.45 21.17
N ARG A 216 -5.15 -9.08 22.31
CA ARG A 216 -5.84 -9.03 23.62
C ARG A 216 -6.32 -7.61 23.98
N GLY A 217 -6.13 -6.67 23.06
CA GLY A 217 -6.42 -5.26 23.22
C GLY A 217 -5.24 -4.38 22.86
N LEU A 218 -5.45 -3.06 23.01
CA LEU A 218 -4.53 -2.02 22.54
C LEU A 218 -3.12 -2.14 23.12
N GLU A 219 -3.00 -2.46 24.42
CA GLU A 219 -1.69 -2.62 25.07
C GLU A 219 -0.90 -3.80 24.50
N HIS A 220 -1.58 -4.94 24.24
CA HIS A 220 -0.95 -6.10 23.61
C HIS A 220 -0.49 -5.76 22.19
N LEU A 221 -1.35 -5.07 21.41
CA LEU A 221 -1.03 -4.62 20.06
C LEU A 221 0.21 -3.71 20.04
N GLN A 222 0.25 -2.72 20.92
CA GLN A 222 1.38 -1.77 21.00
C GLN A 222 2.67 -2.46 21.44
N THR A 223 2.60 -3.36 22.42
CA THR A 223 3.75 -4.13 22.90
C THR A 223 4.30 -5.01 21.77
N GLU A 224 3.42 -5.69 21.04
CA GLU A 224 3.83 -6.55 19.94
C GLU A 224 4.39 -5.75 18.77
N LEU A 225 3.80 -4.60 18.45
CA LEU A 225 4.29 -3.68 17.42
C LEU A 225 5.72 -3.22 17.74
N GLN A 226 5.95 -2.75 18.97
CA GLN A 226 7.29 -2.37 19.43
C GLN A 226 8.28 -3.54 19.40
N ARG A 227 7.84 -4.74 19.78
CA ARG A 227 8.67 -5.95 19.74
C ARG A 227 9.10 -6.27 18.32
N VAL A 228 8.17 -6.24 17.36
CA VAL A 228 8.42 -6.50 15.93
C VAL A 228 9.33 -5.43 15.33
N GLU A 229 9.11 -4.16 15.64
CA GLU A 229 9.95 -3.06 15.17
C GLU A 229 11.37 -3.12 15.75
N ALA A 230 11.52 -3.49 17.03
CA ALA A 230 12.82 -3.64 17.67
C ALA A 230 13.70 -4.71 17.01
N VAL A 231 13.09 -5.69 16.35
CA VAL A 231 13.78 -6.74 15.58
C VAL A 231 13.81 -6.46 14.08
N GLY A 232 13.39 -5.27 13.64
CA GLY A 232 13.45 -4.82 12.23
C GLY A 232 12.29 -5.29 11.34
N GLY A 233 11.15 -5.66 11.92
CA GLY A 233 9.92 -5.97 11.18
C GLY A 233 9.16 -4.69 10.77
N GLU A 234 8.29 -4.79 9.77
CA GLU A 234 7.66 -3.62 9.14
C GLU A 234 6.43 -3.08 9.90
N GLY A 235 5.82 -3.90 10.75
CA GLY A 235 4.59 -3.59 11.46
C GLY A 235 3.73 -4.82 11.70
N LEU A 236 2.41 -4.64 11.82
CA LEU A 236 1.46 -5.72 12.07
C LEU A 236 0.31 -5.73 11.05
N MET A 237 -0.25 -6.91 10.83
CA MET A 237 -1.47 -7.13 10.08
C MET A 237 -2.53 -7.66 11.02
N LEU A 238 -3.75 -7.10 10.97
CA LEU A 238 -4.90 -7.59 11.72
C LEU A 238 -5.99 -8.10 10.80
N ARG A 239 -6.58 -9.22 11.17
CA ARG A 239 -7.66 -9.88 10.45
C ARG A 239 -8.85 -10.09 11.37
N GLN A 240 -10.03 -9.69 10.89
CA GLN A 240 -11.26 -9.78 11.66
C GLN A 240 -11.65 -11.26 11.88
N PRO A 241 -12.00 -11.67 13.11
CA PRO A 241 -12.46 -13.02 13.38
C PRO A 241 -13.75 -13.35 12.63
N GLY A 242 -13.91 -14.59 12.18
CA GLY A 242 -15.10 -15.01 11.45
C GLY A 242 -15.23 -14.41 10.04
N SER A 243 -14.25 -13.64 9.56
CA SER A 243 -14.36 -12.95 8.27
C SER A 243 -14.16 -13.88 7.07
N LEU A 244 -15.04 -13.75 6.08
CA LEU A 244 -14.90 -14.38 4.77
C LEU A 244 -13.82 -13.69 3.94
N TYR A 245 -13.31 -14.39 2.93
CA TYR A 245 -12.36 -13.81 2.00
C TYR A 245 -13.10 -12.87 1.03
N GLU A 246 -12.64 -11.62 0.93
CA GLU A 246 -13.25 -10.59 0.09
C GLU A 246 -12.22 -10.05 -0.91
N VAL A 247 -12.56 -10.06 -2.19
CA VAL A 247 -11.68 -9.53 -3.23
C VAL A 247 -11.74 -8.00 -3.21
N GLY A 248 -10.58 -7.36 -3.26
CA GLY A 248 -10.44 -5.91 -3.19
C GLY A 248 -10.14 -5.42 -1.79
N ARG A 249 -10.29 -4.11 -1.57
CA ARG A 249 -9.95 -3.49 -0.29
C ARG A 249 -11.09 -3.68 0.70
N SER A 250 -10.79 -4.26 1.86
CA SER A 250 -11.78 -4.62 2.88
C SER A 250 -11.34 -4.17 4.27
N ASN A 251 -12.31 -3.76 5.09
CA ASN A 251 -12.09 -3.42 6.50
C ASN A 251 -11.85 -4.66 7.38
N THR A 252 -12.09 -5.86 6.85
CA THR A 252 -11.80 -7.13 7.53
C THR A 252 -10.30 -7.43 7.62
N LEU A 253 -9.46 -6.67 6.89
CA LEU A 253 -8.00 -6.75 6.93
C LEU A 253 -7.42 -5.34 7.13
N LEU A 254 -6.69 -5.16 8.22
CA LEU A 254 -6.07 -3.90 8.59
C LEU A 254 -4.56 -4.05 8.65
N LYS A 255 -3.84 -3.00 8.27
CA LYS A 255 -2.40 -2.88 8.49
C LYS A 255 -2.16 -1.82 9.57
N VAL A 256 -1.34 -2.18 10.54
CA VAL A 256 -0.88 -1.29 11.61
C VAL A 256 0.58 -1.02 11.38
N LYS A 257 0.91 0.25 11.30
CA LYS A 257 2.26 0.76 11.14
C LYS A 257 2.47 1.86 12.16
N THR A 258 3.65 1.92 12.77
CA THR A 258 4.05 3.16 13.43
C THR A 258 4.30 4.23 12.38
N PHE A 259 4.00 5.43 12.80
CA PHE A 259 4.32 6.63 12.08
C PHE A 259 5.07 7.53 13.04
N HIS A 260 6.22 8.00 12.60
CA HIS A 260 7.01 9.00 13.31
C HIS A 260 6.73 10.37 12.70
N ASP A 261 6.49 11.35 13.55
CA ASP A 261 6.39 12.74 13.13
C ASP A 261 7.74 13.42 13.43
N ALA A 262 8.24 14.16 12.46
CA ALA A 262 9.45 14.97 12.59
C ALA A 262 9.27 16.30 11.86
N GLU A 263 10.20 17.21 12.10
CA GLU A 263 10.21 18.52 11.48
C GLU A 263 11.33 18.62 10.45
N ALA A 264 11.04 19.26 9.33
CA ALA A 264 11.99 19.58 8.28
C ALA A 264 11.74 20.99 7.76
N VAL A 265 12.80 21.66 7.32
CA VAL A 265 12.69 22.99 6.72
C VAL A 265 12.61 22.85 5.21
N VAL A 266 11.71 23.60 4.58
CA VAL A 266 11.50 23.60 3.13
C VAL A 266 12.64 24.35 2.46
N VAL A 267 13.31 23.69 1.50
CA VAL A 267 14.45 24.24 0.75
C VAL A 267 14.06 24.60 -0.68
N ASP A 268 13.20 23.79 -1.31
CA ASP A 268 12.78 24.03 -2.70
C ASP A 268 11.42 23.39 -3.04
N HIS A 269 10.82 23.79 -4.15
CA HIS A 269 9.56 23.27 -4.68
C HIS A 269 9.78 22.55 -6.02
N VAL A 270 9.26 21.33 -6.11
CA VAL A 270 9.26 20.55 -7.36
C VAL A 270 7.90 20.66 -8.03
N ALA A 271 7.90 21.13 -9.29
CA ALA A 271 6.69 21.22 -10.10
C ALA A 271 6.06 19.83 -10.35
N GLY A 272 4.74 19.75 -10.20
CA GLY A 272 3.99 18.51 -10.42
C GLY A 272 3.91 18.11 -11.89
N LYS A 273 3.73 16.81 -12.12
CA LYS A 273 3.50 16.20 -13.44
C LYS A 273 2.10 15.59 -13.49
N GLY A 274 1.59 15.34 -14.70
CA GLY A 274 0.27 14.72 -14.91
C GLY A 274 -0.86 15.55 -14.29
N ARG A 275 -1.64 14.97 -13.37
CA ARG A 275 -2.75 15.64 -12.67
C ARG A 275 -2.31 16.86 -11.83
N HIS A 276 -1.02 16.96 -11.52
CA HIS A 276 -0.44 18.07 -10.75
C HIS A 276 0.35 19.05 -11.63
N LYS A 277 0.19 19.02 -12.96
CA LYS A 277 0.85 19.99 -13.85
C LYS A 277 0.40 21.41 -13.51
N GLY A 278 1.37 22.31 -13.33
CA GLY A 278 1.11 23.72 -12.97
C GLY A 278 0.93 23.98 -11.47
N ARG A 279 1.04 22.96 -10.62
CA ARG A 279 0.95 23.09 -9.15
C ARG A 279 2.07 22.29 -8.46
N LEU A 280 2.15 22.36 -7.13
CA LEU A 280 3.17 21.66 -6.36
C LEU A 280 3.09 20.13 -6.59
N GLY A 281 4.20 19.56 -7.01
CA GLY A 281 4.43 18.12 -7.05
C GLY A 281 4.92 17.60 -5.71
N ALA A 282 6.06 18.14 -5.26
CA ALA A 282 6.72 17.77 -4.02
C ALA A 282 7.51 18.95 -3.44
N LEU A 283 7.72 18.95 -2.13
CA LEU A 283 8.69 19.83 -1.45
C LEU A 283 10.03 19.11 -1.33
N VAL A 284 11.12 19.82 -1.59
CA VAL A 284 12.46 19.42 -1.16
C VAL A 284 12.66 20.01 0.23
N VAL A 285 12.98 19.16 1.19
CA VAL A 285 13.15 19.55 2.59
C VAL A 285 14.45 18.99 3.14
N HIS A 286 14.98 19.64 4.16
CA HIS A 286 16.13 19.13 4.90
C HIS A 286 15.84 18.99 6.40
N LEU A 287 16.40 17.94 7.00
CA LEU A 287 16.40 17.74 8.44
C LEU A 287 17.47 18.64 9.10
N ALA A 288 17.38 18.77 10.43
CA ALA A 288 18.37 19.50 11.22
C ALA A 288 19.79 18.89 11.13
N ASP A 289 19.91 17.61 10.77
CA ASP A 289 21.19 16.92 10.55
C ASP A 289 21.78 17.14 9.13
N GLY A 290 21.07 17.89 8.27
CA GLY A 290 21.47 18.19 6.90
C GLY A 290 20.97 17.18 5.85
N THR A 291 20.23 16.13 6.24
CA THR A 291 19.67 15.15 5.30
C THR A 291 18.60 15.78 4.43
N GLU A 292 18.80 15.80 3.11
CA GLU A 292 17.84 16.33 2.12
C GLU A 292 17.00 15.21 1.50
N PHE A 293 15.69 15.43 1.40
CA PHE A 293 14.76 14.49 0.77
C PHE A 293 13.49 15.19 0.27
N SER A 294 12.67 14.47 -0.50
CA SER A 294 11.44 15.02 -1.07
C SER A 294 10.17 14.49 -0.40
N VAL A 295 9.24 15.39 -0.08
CA VAL A 295 7.89 15.06 0.41
C VAL A 295 6.87 15.36 -0.69
N GLY A 296 6.24 14.32 -1.24
CA GLY A 296 5.34 14.43 -2.41
C GLY A 296 3.86 14.17 -2.12
N THR A 297 3.54 13.67 -0.93
CA THR A 297 2.19 13.24 -0.52
C THR A 297 1.76 13.93 0.78
N GLY A 298 0.47 13.88 1.13
CA GLY A 298 -0.06 14.52 2.34
C GLY A 298 -0.65 15.93 2.13
N PHE A 299 -0.39 16.56 0.97
CA PHE A 299 -0.96 17.87 0.64
C PHE A 299 -2.39 17.76 0.09
N SER A 300 -3.27 18.60 0.59
CA SER A 300 -4.56 18.94 -0.02
C SER A 300 -4.38 19.66 -1.37
N ASP A 301 -5.44 19.74 -2.18
CA ASP A 301 -5.37 20.45 -3.46
C ASP A 301 -5.07 21.95 -3.27
N LYS A 302 -5.62 22.58 -2.23
CA LYS A 302 -5.34 23.98 -1.85
C LYS A 302 -3.87 24.20 -1.48
N GLU A 303 -3.27 23.30 -0.70
CA GLU A 303 -1.85 23.36 -0.36
C GLU A 303 -0.94 23.10 -1.57
N ARG A 304 -1.45 22.44 -2.62
CA ARG A 304 -0.68 22.30 -3.86
C ARG A 304 -0.70 23.56 -4.72
N GLU A 305 -1.78 24.32 -4.65
CA GLU A 305 -1.90 25.63 -5.31
C GLU A 305 -1.12 26.71 -4.54
N THR A 306 -1.20 26.66 -3.20
CA THR A 306 -0.47 27.57 -2.30
C THR A 306 0.47 26.75 -1.41
N PRO A 307 1.66 26.35 -1.93
CA PRO A 307 2.60 25.52 -1.20
C PRO A 307 3.19 26.22 0.03
N PRO A 308 3.57 25.47 1.08
CA PRO A 308 4.38 25.99 2.18
C PRO A 308 5.59 26.76 1.63
N PRO A 309 5.88 27.99 2.08
CA PRO A 309 6.96 28.79 1.52
C PRO A 309 8.33 28.18 1.82
N VAL A 310 9.29 28.38 0.92
CA VAL A 310 10.70 28.07 1.16
C VAL A 310 11.17 28.79 2.43
N GLY A 311 11.89 28.06 3.29
CA GLY A 311 12.33 28.49 4.61
C GLY A 311 11.36 28.20 5.75
N SER A 312 10.13 27.74 5.47
CA SER A 312 9.21 27.33 6.53
C SER A 312 9.52 25.95 7.09
N THR A 313 9.23 25.75 8.37
CA THR A 313 9.28 24.43 9.01
C THR A 313 7.95 23.72 8.83
N ILE A 314 8.00 22.48 8.35
CA ILE A 314 6.84 21.60 8.24
C ILE A 314 6.98 20.43 9.21
N THR A 315 5.86 19.97 9.76
CA THR A 315 5.77 18.63 10.33
C THR A 315 5.46 17.65 9.21
N PHE A 316 6.29 16.63 9.08
CA PHE A 316 6.05 15.52 8.17
C PHE A 316 6.04 14.20 8.96
N ARG A 317 5.31 13.25 8.42
CA ARG A 317 5.13 11.92 8.97
C ARG A 317 5.87 10.90 8.10
N TYR A 318 6.58 9.96 8.70
CA TYR A 318 7.32 8.90 8.01
C TYR A 318 7.20 7.58 8.75
N GLN A 319 7.51 6.45 8.09
CA GLN A 319 7.40 5.12 8.70
C GLN A 319 8.71 4.69 9.36
N GLU A 320 9.82 4.80 8.64
CA GLU A 320 11.13 4.36 9.11
C GLU A 320 12.23 5.17 8.41
N LEU A 321 13.47 5.05 8.89
CA LEU A 321 14.63 5.64 8.23
C LEU A 321 15.31 4.60 7.34
N SER A 322 15.77 5.00 6.16
CA SER A 322 16.67 4.16 5.36
C SER A 322 18.04 4.00 6.04
N THR A 323 18.88 3.09 5.56
CA THR A 323 20.26 2.91 6.05
C THR A 323 21.09 4.20 6.00
N GLY A 324 20.73 5.13 5.10
CA GLY A 324 21.36 6.46 4.98
C GLY A 324 20.69 7.55 5.81
N GLY A 325 19.79 7.23 6.75
CA GLY A 325 19.09 8.20 7.60
C GLY A 325 17.93 8.94 6.91
N VAL A 326 17.64 8.65 5.64
CA VAL A 326 16.56 9.32 4.90
C VAL A 326 15.19 8.73 5.29
N PRO A 327 14.20 9.54 5.70
CA PRO A 327 12.83 9.08 5.98
C PRO A 327 12.18 8.37 4.79
N ARG A 328 11.64 7.16 5.02
CA ARG A 328 10.88 6.38 4.04
C ARG A 328 9.39 6.73 4.09
N PHE A 329 8.82 6.89 2.90
CA PHE A 329 7.41 7.25 2.67
C PHE A 329 6.96 8.52 3.41
N PRO A 330 7.71 9.64 3.30
CA PRO A 330 7.35 10.87 3.99
C PRO A 330 6.07 11.48 3.41
N SER A 331 5.16 11.88 4.29
CA SER A 331 3.92 12.60 3.97
C SER A 331 3.82 13.87 4.78
N PHE A 332 3.44 14.98 4.14
CA PHE A 332 3.18 16.25 4.81
C PHE A 332 2.01 16.13 5.80
N VAL A 333 2.14 16.74 6.97
CA VAL A 333 1.07 16.79 7.99
C VAL A 333 0.55 18.21 8.15
N ARG A 334 1.43 19.16 8.46
CA ARG A 334 1.06 20.57 8.67
C ARG A 334 2.27 21.50 8.60
N LEU A 335 2.00 22.78 8.40
CA LEU A 335 2.98 23.84 8.63
C LEU A 335 3.19 24.02 10.14
N CYS A 336 4.42 24.26 10.58
CA CYS A 336 4.67 24.70 11.96
C CYS A 336 4.49 26.21 12.06
N SER A 337 3.66 26.66 13.00
CA SER A 337 3.58 28.08 13.37
C SER A 337 4.90 28.49 14.02
N ALA A 338 5.46 29.63 13.61
CA ALA A 338 6.69 30.16 14.16
C ALA A 338 6.51 30.42 15.68
N GLY A 339 7.06 29.54 16.53
CA GLY A 339 7.01 29.76 17.98
C GLY A 339 7.17 28.57 18.93
N SER A 340 7.25 27.30 18.50
CA SER A 340 7.53 26.19 19.42
C SER A 340 8.80 25.43 19.07
N GLN A 341 9.94 25.88 19.59
CA GLN A 341 11.10 25.00 19.73
C GLN A 341 10.80 23.99 20.84
N LEU A 342 10.42 22.76 20.48
CA LEU A 342 10.51 21.62 21.40
C LEU A 342 11.88 20.96 21.20
N VAL A 343 12.62 20.91 22.30
CA VAL A 343 14.03 20.53 22.40
C VAL A 343 14.24 19.07 21.96
N ALA A 344 15.25 18.87 21.13
CA ALA A 344 15.78 17.58 20.71
C ALA A 344 15.95 16.60 21.88
N GLY A 345 15.47 15.37 21.71
CA GLY A 345 15.53 14.30 22.70
C GLY A 345 16.96 14.04 23.18
N LYS A 346 17.22 14.33 24.45
CA LYS A 346 18.38 13.81 25.18
C LYS A 346 18.12 12.36 25.56
N LYS A 347 19.07 11.47 25.23
CA LYS A 347 19.18 10.08 25.73
C LYS A 347 18.90 10.01 27.24
N PRO A 348 18.00 9.13 27.72
CA PRO A 348 17.89 8.88 29.15
C PRO A 348 19.04 7.97 29.61
N LYS A 349 19.80 8.46 30.61
CA LYS A 349 20.69 7.66 31.45
C LYS A 349 19.84 6.91 32.48
N SER A 350 20.12 5.63 32.67
CA SER A 350 19.60 4.82 33.78
C SER A 350 19.96 5.43 35.14
N PRO A 351 19.11 5.20 36.16
CA PRO A 351 19.65 4.61 37.38
C PRO A 351 18.79 3.45 37.90
N ALA A 352 19.50 2.45 38.39
CA ALA A 352 19.00 1.36 39.21
C ALA A 352 18.63 1.87 40.62
N GLY A 353 17.78 1.11 41.33
CA GLY A 353 17.75 1.16 42.79
C GLY A 353 16.37 1.11 43.46
N SER A 354 15.85 -0.10 43.64
CA SER A 354 15.25 -0.65 44.87
C SER A 354 14.45 0.26 45.82
N GLY A 355 13.20 -0.15 46.11
CA GLY A 355 12.48 0.27 47.31
C GLY A 355 11.09 -0.37 47.42
N LYS A 356 10.97 -1.39 48.28
CA LYS A 356 9.74 -2.12 48.67
C LYS A 356 8.73 -1.22 49.41
N ILE A 357 7.45 -1.63 49.43
CA ILE A 357 6.49 -1.71 50.59
C ILE A 357 5.08 -2.01 50.01
N ALA A 358 4.58 -3.24 50.13
CA ALA A 358 3.51 -3.74 51.03
C ALA A 358 2.12 -3.06 50.82
N VAL A 359 1.17 -3.73 50.15
CA VAL A 359 0.07 -4.58 50.69
C VAL A 359 -0.82 -3.88 51.72
N THR A 360 -2.09 -3.65 51.37
CA THR A 360 -3.26 -4.09 52.18
C THR A 360 -4.55 -4.03 51.37
N SER A 361 -5.32 -5.11 51.51
CA SER A 361 -6.66 -5.42 51.05
C SER A 361 -7.76 -4.65 51.79
N THR A 362 -8.91 -4.44 51.15
CA THR A 362 -10.26 -4.69 51.73
C THR A 362 -11.32 -4.74 50.64
N ALA A 363 -12.33 -5.58 50.88
CA ALA A 363 -13.38 -5.98 49.96
C ALA A 363 -14.75 -5.39 50.34
N ALA A 364 -15.71 -5.62 49.41
CA ALA A 364 -17.15 -5.78 49.60
C ALA A 364 -18.07 -4.56 49.47
N GLY A 365 -19.16 -4.74 48.69
CA GLY A 365 -20.48 -4.27 49.10
C GLY A 365 -21.43 -3.73 48.03
N ALA A 366 -22.17 -4.65 47.39
CA ALA A 366 -23.62 -4.60 47.10
C ALA A 366 -24.27 -3.53 46.19
N ALA A 367 -25.15 -4.05 45.31
CA ALA A 367 -26.14 -3.37 44.48
C ALA A 367 -27.37 -2.86 45.27
N PRO A 368 -28.25 -2.10 44.61
CA PRO A 368 -29.66 -2.52 44.59
C PRO A 368 -30.39 -2.38 43.23
N THR A 369 -31.42 -3.22 43.16
CA THR A 369 -32.58 -3.42 42.25
C THR A 369 -33.42 -2.16 41.94
N ALA A 370 -33.85 -1.89 40.70
CA ALA A 370 -35.04 -2.36 39.95
C ALA A 370 -36.38 -1.63 40.24
N SER A 371 -37.04 -1.12 39.19
CA SER A 371 -38.50 -0.97 38.98
C SER A 371 -38.79 -0.18 37.69
N THR A 372 -39.91 -0.24 36.94
CA THR A 372 -40.90 -1.25 36.54
C THR A 372 -41.73 -0.60 35.39
N LYS A 373 -42.00 -1.37 34.32
CA LYS A 373 -43.08 -1.36 33.29
C LYS A 373 -43.90 -0.08 32.99
N SER A 374 -44.13 0.17 31.69
CA SER A 374 -45.51 0.18 31.16
C SER A 374 -45.59 0.00 29.64
N SER A 375 -46.64 -0.66 29.21
CA SER A 375 -46.99 -1.11 27.86
C SER A 375 -48.16 -0.30 27.30
N ILE A 376 -48.13 0.08 26.02
CA ILE A 376 -49.33 0.39 25.22
C ILE A 376 -49.11 -0.14 23.80
N ALA A 377 -50.14 -0.80 23.27
CA ALA A 377 -50.21 -1.34 21.92
C ALA A 377 -51.09 -0.47 20.99
N ASN A 378 -50.82 -0.64 19.70
CA ASN A 378 -51.67 -0.50 18.51
C ASN A 378 -51.69 0.78 17.64
N ASP A 379 -51.76 0.47 16.34
CA ASP A 379 -52.20 1.21 15.14
C ASP A 379 -51.20 2.08 14.34
N GLY A 380 -50.87 1.56 13.14
CA GLY A 380 -51.32 2.15 11.88
C GLY A 380 -50.64 3.42 11.35
N THR A 381 -49.94 3.26 10.21
CA THR A 381 -49.75 4.25 9.13
C THR A 381 -49.01 5.57 9.42
N ALA A 382 -47.78 5.69 8.91
CA ALA A 382 -47.36 6.71 7.93
C ALA A 382 -45.83 6.68 7.77
N ALA A 383 -45.36 6.59 6.52
CA ALA A 383 -43.94 6.66 6.19
C ALA A 383 -43.35 8.03 6.57
N LEU A 384 -42.60 8.07 7.66
CA LEU A 384 -41.72 9.18 8.01
C LEU A 384 -40.47 9.12 7.11
N GLY A 385 -40.61 9.54 5.86
CA GLY A 385 -39.48 9.79 4.97
C GLY A 385 -38.75 11.05 5.45
N GLY A 386 -37.55 10.90 5.99
CA GLY A 386 -36.73 12.06 6.36
C GLY A 386 -36.38 12.92 5.15
N ALA A 387 -36.18 14.21 5.40
CA ALA A 387 -35.94 15.22 4.37
C ALA A 387 -34.77 14.82 3.46
N LYS A 388 -35.02 14.73 2.16
CA LYS A 388 -34.01 14.46 1.14
C LYS A 388 -33.30 15.77 0.81
N ARG A 389 -31.96 15.76 0.83
CA ARG A 389 -31.13 16.90 0.44
C ARG A 389 -30.38 16.55 -0.83
N TYR A 390 -30.51 17.40 -1.85
CA TYR A 390 -30.00 17.14 -3.20
C TYR A 390 -28.96 18.20 -3.59
N PHE A 391 -27.86 17.74 -4.19
CA PHE A 391 -26.68 18.54 -4.49
C PHE A 391 -26.22 18.28 -5.92
N GLU A 392 -25.76 19.33 -6.59
CA GLU A 392 -25.25 19.26 -7.96
C GLU A 392 -23.82 19.76 -8.05
N PHE A 393 -23.06 19.13 -8.95
CA PHE A 393 -21.71 19.53 -9.31
C PHE A 393 -21.61 19.64 -10.83
N VAL A 394 -21.36 20.85 -11.31
CA VAL A 394 -21.19 21.16 -12.73
C VAL A 394 -19.86 21.87 -12.92
N GLU A 395 -18.87 21.16 -13.48
CA GLU A 395 -17.58 21.75 -13.86
C GLU A 395 -17.10 21.15 -15.19
N GLY A 396 -16.86 22.01 -16.17
CA GLY A 396 -16.48 21.61 -17.53
C GLY A 396 -17.52 20.69 -18.19
N ASN A 397 -17.10 19.47 -18.57
CA ASN A 397 -17.97 18.47 -19.21
C ASN A 397 -18.60 17.47 -18.18
N SER A 398 -18.44 17.72 -16.88
CA SER A 398 -18.90 16.85 -15.80
C SER A 398 -20.10 17.47 -15.08
N SER A 399 -21.27 16.84 -15.25
CA SER A 399 -22.53 17.21 -14.57
C SER A 399 -23.00 16.04 -13.71
N LYS A 400 -22.84 16.14 -12.39
CA LYS A 400 -23.12 15.05 -11.43
C LYS A 400 -24.10 15.52 -10.37
N PHE A 401 -24.93 14.60 -9.88
CA PHE A 401 -25.78 14.83 -8.72
C PHE A 401 -25.40 13.91 -7.57
N TRP A 402 -25.67 14.37 -6.36
CA TRP A 402 -25.51 13.64 -5.11
C TRP A 402 -26.65 14.00 -4.17
N GLU A 403 -27.31 13.01 -3.61
CA GLU A 403 -28.49 13.14 -2.78
C GLU A 403 -28.28 12.32 -1.52
N VAL A 404 -28.71 12.84 -0.38
CA VAL A 404 -28.68 12.14 0.90
C VAL A 404 -30.01 12.29 1.61
N SER A 405 -30.46 11.20 2.23
CA SER A 405 -31.66 11.18 3.05
C SER A 405 -31.46 10.27 4.24
N VAL A 406 -32.01 10.65 5.39
CA VAL A 406 -31.98 9.85 6.61
C VAL A 406 -33.36 9.25 6.83
N ALA A 407 -33.47 7.93 6.88
CA ALA A 407 -34.71 7.20 7.15
C ALA A 407 -34.53 6.40 8.44
N GLY A 408 -34.98 6.95 9.56
CA GLY A 408 -34.73 6.34 10.88
C GLY A 408 -33.24 6.27 11.20
N ALA A 409 -32.70 5.08 11.41
CA ALA A 409 -31.27 4.89 11.67
C ALA A 409 -30.44 4.66 10.40
N ASP A 410 -31.05 4.72 9.22
CA ASP A 410 -30.39 4.48 7.94
C ASP A 410 -30.11 5.78 7.20
N VAL A 411 -28.89 5.92 6.68
CA VAL A 411 -28.50 6.98 5.76
C VAL A 411 -28.47 6.40 4.35
N ILE A 412 -29.31 6.93 3.48
CA ILE A 412 -29.41 6.55 2.06
C ILE A 412 -28.78 7.66 1.23
N VAL A 413 -27.78 7.30 0.42
CA VAL A 413 -27.05 8.21 -0.45
C VAL A 413 -27.24 7.78 -1.90
N ARG A 414 -27.73 8.68 -2.76
CA ARG A 414 -27.89 8.43 -4.20
C ARG A 414 -26.99 9.37 -4.99
N PHE A 415 -26.28 8.85 -6.00
CA PHE A 415 -25.36 9.67 -6.81
C PHE A 415 -25.28 9.21 -8.25
N GLY A 416 -24.99 10.13 -9.17
CA GLY A 416 -24.93 9.80 -10.59
C GLY A 416 -24.62 10.99 -11.48
N ARG A 417 -24.73 10.79 -12.79
CA ARG A 417 -24.70 11.89 -13.76
C ARG A 417 -26.10 12.52 -13.81
N ILE A 418 -26.17 13.85 -13.88
CA ILE A 418 -27.45 14.56 -14.01
C ILE A 418 -28.19 14.03 -15.26
N GLY A 419 -29.45 13.61 -15.10
CA GLY A 419 -30.26 12.97 -16.14
C GLY A 419 -30.24 11.43 -16.17
N THR A 420 -29.59 10.76 -15.21
CA THR A 420 -29.61 9.29 -15.05
C THR A 420 -30.29 8.89 -13.73
N GLN A 421 -30.71 7.63 -13.58
CA GLN A 421 -31.31 7.17 -12.30
C GLN A 421 -30.31 7.13 -11.13
N GLY A 422 -29.00 7.18 -11.41
CA GLY A 422 -27.95 7.12 -10.40
C GLY A 422 -27.82 5.74 -9.73
N GLN A 423 -26.93 5.66 -8.75
CA GLN A 423 -26.72 4.50 -7.87
C GLN A 423 -27.01 4.92 -6.44
N SER A 424 -27.60 4.01 -5.66
CA SER A 424 -27.94 4.24 -4.25
C SER A 424 -27.12 3.33 -3.34
N GLN A 425 -26.69 3.87 -2.20
CA GLN A 425 -26.03 3.15 -1.12
C GLN A 425 -26.75 3.45 0.19
N THR A 426 -26.99 2.42 0.99
CA THR A 426 -27.63 2.54 2.30
C THR A 426 -26.64 2.12 3.38
N LYS A 427 -26.56 2.91 4.45
CA LYS A 427 -25.72 2.63 5.61
C LYS A 427 -26.51 2.79 6.89
N SER A 428 -26.59 1.72 7.67
CA SER A 428 -27.33 1.66 8.93
C SER A 428 -26.48 2.05 10.13
N PHE A 429 -27.08 2.75 11.09
CA PHE A 429 -26.46 3.20 12.32
C PHE A 429 -27.21 2.69 13.57
N PRO A 430 -26.58 2.74 14.75
CA PRO A 430 -27.23 2.32 16.00
C PRO A 430 -28.34 3.26 16.48
N SER A 431 -28.39 4.51 16.01
CA SER A 431 -29.40 5.50 16.41
C SER A 431 -29.62 6.55 15.32
N LEU A 432 -30.81 7.19 15.34
CA LEU A 432 -31.16 8.33 14.48
C LEU A 432 -30.16 9.48 14.61
N ASP A 433 -29.73 9.79 15.84
CA ASP A 433 -28.79 10.88 16.12
C ASP A 433 -27.41 10.62 15.46
N ARG A 434 -26.93 9.37 15.50
CA ARG A 434 -25.68 8.98 14.81
C ARG A 434 -25.84 8.96 13.29
N ALA A 435 -27.00 8.56 12.78
CA ALA A 435 -27.31 8.63 11.36
C ALA A 435 -27.31 10.09 10.87
N GLN A 436 -27.90 11.01 11.64
CA GLN A 436 -27.94 12.43 11.33
C GLN A 436 -26.55 13.07 11.34
N GLN A 437 -25.75 12.84 12.39
CA GLN A 437 -24.36 13.31 12.46
C GLN A 437 -23.51 12.78 11.30
N HIS A 438 -23.75 11.54 10.87
CA HIS A 438 -23.07 10.99 9.71
C HIS A 438 -23.49 11.67 8.40
N ALA A 439 -24.79 11.91 8.21
CA ALA A 439 -25.32 12.61 7.05
C ALA A 439 -24.79 14.05 6.98
N ASP A 440 -24.78 14.78 8.10
CA ASP A 440 -24.27 16.15 8.16
C ASP A 440 -22.77 16.21 7.82
N ARG A 441 -21.97 15.25 8.31
CA ARG A 441 -20.55 15.13 7.93
C ARG A 441 -20.37 14.90 6.44
N LEU A 442 -21.19 14.05 5.82
CA LEU A 442 -21.13 13.79 4.38
C LEU A 442 -21.50 15.04 3.57
N ILE A 443 -22.46 15.83 4.06
CA ILE A 443 -22.88 17.08 3.42
C ILE A 443 -21.73 18.09 3.42
N THR A 444 -21.07 18.31 4.56
CA THR A 444 -19.90 19.19 4.64
C THR A 444 -18.79 18.74 3.69
N GLU A 445 -18.48 17.44 3.65
CA GLU A 445 -17.45 16.89 2.76
C GLU A 445 -17.79 17.09 1.27
N LYS A 446 -19.08 17.12 0.91
CA LYS A 446 -19.53 17.37 -0.46
C LYS A 446 -19.50 18.84 -0.82
N GLN A 447 -19.90 19.72 0.10
CA GLN A 447 -19.78 21.17 -0.07
C GLN A 447 -18.32 21.60 -0.24
N ASP A 448 -17.39 21.01 0.51
CA ASP A 448 -15.95 21.24 0.36
C ASP A 448 -15.39 20.79 -1.02
N LYS A 449 -16.07 19.84 -1.66
CA LYS A 449 -15.75 19.34 -3.02
C LYS A 449 -16.44 20.15 -4.13
N GLY A 450 -17.08 21.27 -3.79
CA GLY A 450 -17.75 22.17 -4.73
C GLY A 450 -19.16 21.74 -5.14
N TYR A 451 -19.79 20.78 -4.45
CA TYR A 451 -21.20 20.45 -4.69
C TYR A 451 -22.10 21.52 -4.08
N VAL A 452 -23.02 22.06 -4.88
CA VAL A 452 -23.96 23.10 -4.46
C VAL A 452 -25.30 22.46 -4.14
N GLU A 453 -25.84 22.75 -2.97
CA GLU A 453 -27.16 22.27 -2.56
C GLU A 453 -28.24 22.95 -3.39
N GLN A 454 -29.12 22.16 -4.00
CA GLN A 454 -30.32 22.66 -4.65
C GLN A 454 -31.48 22.46 -3.68
N THR A 455 -31.97 23.56 -3.11
CA THR A 455 -33.20 23.53 -2.34
C THR A 455 -34.37 23.41 -3.31
N GLY A 456 -34.79 22.18 -3.61
CA GLY A 456 -36.02 21.93 -4.34
C GLY A 456 -37.22 22.27 -3.46
N THR A 457 -37.93 23.35 -3.77
CA THR A 457 -39.35 23.50 -3.41
C THR A 457 -40.08 22.32 -4.03
N ALA A 458 -40.68 21.48 -3.20
CA ALA A 458 -41.60 20.45 -3.65
C ALA A 458 -42.76 21.12 -4.41
N GLU A 459 -42.91 20.79 -5.69
CA GLU A 459 -44.22 20.81 -6.36
C GLU A 459 -44.88 19.43 -6.22
#